data_AF-A0A1W9SQM6-F1
#
_entry.id   AF-A0A1W9SQM6-F1
#
_cell.length_a   1.000
_cell.length_b   1.000
_cell.length_c   1.000
_cell.angle_alpha   90.00
_cell.angle_beta   90.00
_cell.angle_gamma   90.00
#
_symmetry.space_group_name_H-M   'P 1'
#
loop_
_entity.id
_entity.type
_entity.pdbx_description
1 polymer ?
#
loop_
_entity_poly.entity_id
_entity_poly.type
_entity_poly.pdbx_seq_one_letter_code
_entity_poly.pdbx_strand_id
1 'polypeptide(L)' 'LRRENYPNPYEALKDLTRTNQVINKESIHQFIDNLNVSGKIKKELKKISPANYTGI' A
#
# COMPACT_ATOMS: atom_id res chain seq x y z
N LEU A 1 -3.12 -5.40 5.05
CA LEU A 1 -1.81 -6.04 5.26
C LEU A 1 -1.72 -6.75 6.61
N ARG A 2 -1.92 -6.06 7.75
CA ARG A 2 -2.02 -6.73 9.07
C ARG A 2 -3.12 -7.80 9.12
N ARG A 3 -4.30 -7.48 8.56
CA ARG A 3 -5.43 -8.40 8.43
C ARG A 3 -5.10 -9.69 7.67
N GLU A 4 -4.08 -9.64 6.82
CA GLU A 4 -3.73 -10.73 5.89
C GLU A 4 -2.47 -11.48 6.34
N ASN A 5 -1.99 -11.24 7.56
CA ASN A 5 -0.73 -11.77 8.08
C ASN A 5 0.48 -11.54 7.14
N TYR A 6 0.47 -10.43 6.40
CA TYR A 6 1.62 -10.06 5.58
C TYR A 6 2.83 -9.81 6.49
N PRO A 7 4.03 -10.36 6.20
CA PRO A 7 5.20 -10.18 7.04
C PRO A 7 5.57 -8.71 7.15
N ASN A 8 5.79 -8.24 8.38
CA ASN A 8 6.22 -6.88 8.72
C ASN A 8 5.52 -5.78 7.89
N PRO A 9 4.18 -5.66 8.00
CA PRO A 9 3.42 -4.76 7.14
C PRO A 9 3.75 -3.29 7.40
N TYR A 10 4.27 -2.99 8.60
CA TYR A 10 4.77 -1.67 8.97
C TYR A 10 6.11 -1.35 8.29
N GLU A 11 7.02 -2.32 8.21
CA GLU A 11 8.33 -2.11 7.58
C GLU A 11 8.19 -1.90 6.07
N ALA A 12 7.35 -2.69 5.40
CA ALA A 12 7.09 -2.50 3.97
C ALA A 12 6.56 -1.08 3.66
N LEU A 13 5.64 -0.57 4.48
CA LEU A 13 5.13 0.80 4.32
C LEU A 13 6.19 1.86 4.69
N LYS A 14 7.03 1.58 5.69
CA LYS A 14 8.12 2.46 6.09
C LYS A 14 9.16 2.59 4.98
N ASP A 15 9.50 1.49 4.31
CA ASP A 15 10.40 1.49 3.15
C ASP A 15 9.84 2.32 2.00
N LEU A 16 8.53 2.22 1.73
CA LEU A 16 7.87 3.09 0.73
C LEU A 16 8.11 4.57 1.05
N THR A 17 7.93 4.98 2.31
CA THR A 17 8.05 6.39 2.73
C THR A 17 9.49 6.88 2.94
N ARG A 18 10.48 5.98 3.06
CA ARG A 18 11.89 6.33 3.30
C ARG A 18 12.71 6.55 2.05
N THR A 19 12.16 6.31 0.86
CA THR A 19 12.90 6.46 -0.41
C THR A 19 13.18 7.92 -0.80
N ASN A 20 12.75 8.92 -0.01
CA ASN A 20 12.84 10.35 -0.36
C ASN A 20 12.23 10.69 -1.74
N GLN A 21 11.38 9.81 -2.27
CA GLN A 21 10.68 10.02 -3.52
C GLN A 21 9.30 10.61 -3.27
N VAL A 22 8.81 11.38 -4.26
CA VAL A 22 7.45 11.90 -4.24
C VAL A 22 6.48 10.72 -4.27
N ILE A 23 5.76 10.52 -3.16
CA ILE A 23 4.73 9.49 -3.07
C ILE A 23 3.53 9.94 -3.91
N ASN A 24 3.53 9.56 -5.18
CA ASN A 24 2.40 9.79 -6.08
C ASN A 24 1.58 8.50 -6.24
N LYS A 25 0.45 8.60 -6.95
CA LYS A 25 -0.45 7.46 -7.18
C LYS A 25 0.27 6.28 -7.85
N GLU A 26 1.17 6.55 -8.80
CA GLU A 26 1.93 5.52 -9.50
C GLU A 26 2.90 4.80 -8.57
N SER A 27 3.65 5.52 -7.71
CA SER A 27 4.54 4.94 -6.72
C SER A 27 3.79 4.04 -5.73
N ILE A 28 2.60 4.46 -5.28
CA ILE A 28 1.75 3.64 -4.40
C ILE A 28 1.25 2.40 -5.16
N HIS A 29 0.83 2.54 -6.41
CA HIS A 29 0.36 1.41 -7.21
C HIS A 29 1.48 0.39 -7.48
N GLN A 30 2.68 0.86 -7.83
CA GLN A 30 3.87 0.02 -8.01
C GLN A 30 4.23 -0.71 -6.71
N PHE A 31 4.16 -0.02 -5.57
CA PHE A 31 4.36 -0.66 -4.27
C PHE A 31 3.33 -1.77 -4.02
N ILE A 32 2.04 -1.51 -4.27
CA ILE A 32 0.98 -2.51 -4.11
C ILE A 32 1.18 -3.69 -5.06
N ASP A 33 1.68 -3.46 -6.27
CA ASP A 33 1.98 -4.51 -7.24
C ASP A 33 3.15 -5.39 -6.78
N ASN A 34 4.16 -4.81 -6.12
CA ASN A 34 5.28 -5.53 -5.53
C ASN A 34 4.92 -6.34 -4.27
N LEU A 35 3.77 -6.09 -3.64
CA LEU A 35 3.32 -6.89 -2.50
C LEU A 35 2.94 -8.30 -2.94
N ASN A 36 3.46 -9.31 -2.24
CA ASN A 36 3.06 -10.71 -2.47
C ASN A 36 1.73 -11.04 -1.76
N VAL A 37 0.65 -10.37 -2.17
CA VAL A 37 -0.71 -10.55 -1.64
C VAL A 37 -1.68 -10.94 -2.75
N SER A 38 -2.82 -11.53 -2.39
CA SER A 38 -3.83 -11.95 -3.37
C SER A 38 -4.36 -10.78 -4.21
N GLY A 39 -4.66 -11.03 -5.48
CA GLY A 39 -5.11 -9.99 -6.42
C GLY A 39 -6.37 -9.23 -5.99
N LYS A 40 -7.25 -9.86 -5.20
CA LYS A 40 -8.42 -9.21 -4.58
C LYS A 40 -7.99 -8.05 -3.67
N ILE A 41 -6.94 -8.27 -2.88
CA ILE A 41 -6.39 -7.31 -1.92
C ILE A 41 -5.66 -6.19 -2.63
N LYS A 42 -4.90 -6.51 -3.69
CA LYS A 42 -4.29 -5.49 -4.55
C LYS A 42 -5.34 -4.54 -5.12
N LYS A 43 -6.48 -5.07 -5.57
CA LYS A 43 -7.60 -4.25 -6.08
C LYS A 43 -8.24 -3.39 -4.98
N GLU A 44 -8.41 -3.91 -3.76
CA GLU A 44 -8.90 -3.10 -2.63
C GLU A 44 -7.92 -1.99 -2.27
N LEU A 45 -6.62 -2.30 -2.15
CA LEU A 45 -5.60 -1.31 -1.81
C LEU A 45 -5.48 -0.22 -2.88
N LYS A 46 -5.55 -0.57 -4.17
CA LYS A 46 -5.54 0.39 -5.29
C LYS A 46 -6.78 1.27 -5.36
N LYS A 47 -7.88 0.89 -4.69
CA LYS A 47 -9.04 1.77 -4.54
C LYS A 47 -8.84 2.82 -3.45
N ILE A 48 -7.93 2.60 -2.50
CA ILE A 48 -7.65 3.57 -1.44
C ILE A 48 -6.95 4.79 -2.04
N SER A 49 -7.43 5.96 -1.67
CA SER A 49 -6.94 7.27 -2.08
C SER A 49 -7.04 8.23 -0.89
N PRO A 50 -6.28 9.34 -0.88
CA PRO A 50 -6.38 10.33 0.19
C PRO A 50 -7.82 10.83 0.41
N ALA A 51 -8.61 10.91 -0.67
CA ALA A 51 -9.99 11.40 -0.62
C ALA A 51 -10.99 10.41 0.01
N ASN A 52 -10.69 9.11 0.02
CA ASN A 52 -11.58 8.08 0.57
C ASN A 52 -11.02 7.38 1.82
N TYR A 53 -9.83 7.77 2.25
CA TYR A 53 -9.22 7.34 3.51
C TYR A 53 -9.58 8.32 4.63
N THR A 54 -10.88 8.53 4.86
CA THR A 54 -11.42 9.52 5.80
C THR A 54 -11.75 8.94 7.19
N GLY A 55 -11.84 7.61 7.32
CA GLY A 55 -11.99 6.93 8.60
C GLY A 55 -13.36 7.06 9.29
N ILE A 56 -14.37 7.54 8.57
CA ILE A 56 -15.77 7.71 9.05
C ILE A 56 -16.54 6.40 8.89
#